data_AF-A0AB35FUM0-F1
#
_entry.id   AF-A0AB35FUM0-F1
#
_cell.length_a   1.000
_cell.length_b   1.000
_cell.length_c   1.000
_cell.angle_alpha   90.00
_cell.angle_beta   90.00
_cell.angle_gamma   90.00
#
_symmetry.space_group_name_H-M   'P 1'
#
loop_
_entity.id
_entity.type
_entity.pdbx_description
1 polymer ?
#
loop_
_entity_poly.entity_id
_entity_poly.type
_entity_poly.pdbx_seq_one_letter_code
_entity_poly.pdbx_strand_id
1 'polypeptide(L)'
;MNLKFENGDSAKREELRNLLRTYNRSKREPSESQALDIYLEDEEGNLIAGLTGETFGNWLEIEYLFVKEDLRGQGIGSKILEQAEKEARVRNCTYSFVNTYQFQAPDFYKRHGYQEVFTLKEYPYSGKRYYFTKDLGPEN
;
A
#
# COMPACT_ATOMS: atom_id res chain seq x y z
N MET A 1 -28.07 1.92 31.34
CA MET A 1 -26.75 1.36 30.96
C MET A 1 -25.71 2.42 31.27
N ASN A 2 -24.73 2.13 32.15
CA ASN A 2 -23.65 3.07 32.40
C ASN A 2 -22.55 2.84 31.36
N LEU A 3 -22.29 3.86 30.55
CA LEU A 3 -21.24 3.86 29.53
C LEU A 3 -19.95 4.45 30.13
N LYS A 4 -18.80 3.85 29.82
CA LYS A 4 -17.48 4.34 30.20
C LYS A 4 -16.60 4.43 28.96
N PHE A 5 -15.95 5.58 28.78
CA PHE A 5 -14.93 5.79 27.74
C PHE A 5 -13.54 5.66 28.38
N GLU A 6 -12.60 5.04 27.67
CA GLU A 6 -11.23 4.87 28.10
C GLU A 6 -10.26 5.04 26.92
N ASN A 7 -9.04 5.47 27.22
CA ASN A 7 -7.93 5.54 26.28
C ASN A 7 -6.75 4.74 26.87
N GLY A 8 -6.18 3.81 26.10
CA GLY A 8 -5.06 2.99 26.54
C GLY A 8 -4.67 1.93 25.52
N ASP A 9 -3.38 1.55 25.51
CA ASP A 9 -2.90 0.44 24.70
C ASP A 9 -3.40 -0.87 25.31
N SER A 10 -4.26 -1.57 24.58
CA SER A 10 -5.00 -2.71 25.15
C SER A 10 -5.29 -3.76 24.10
N ALA A 11 -5.46 -5.00 24.57
CA ALA A 11 -5.96 -6.12 23.77
C ALA A 11 -7.29 -5.80 23.06
N LYS A 12 -8.05 -4.81 23.55
CA LYS A 12 -9.31 -4.33 22.94
C LYS A 12 -9.09 -3.74 21.55
N ARG A 13 -7.88 -3.30 21.19
CA ARG A 13 -7.56 -2.81 19.85
C ARG A 13 -7.80 -3.90 18.80
N GLU A 14 -7.32 -5.11 19.05
CA GLU A 14 -7.48 -6.20 18.10
C GLU A 14 -8.89 -6.78 18.15
N GLU A 15 -9.51 -6.82 19.33
CA GLU A 15 -10.94 -7.17 19.47
C GLU A 15 -11.82 -6.26 18.61
N LEU A 16 -11.67 -4.93 18.72
CA LEU A 16 -12.44 -3.96 17.95
C LEU A 16 -12.21 -4.12 16.44
N ARG A 17 -10.96 -4.35 16.00
CA ARG A 17 -10.62 -4.61 14.59
C ARG A 17 -11.35 -5.86 14.07
N ASN A 18 -11.38 -6.93 14.85
CA ASN A 18 -12.05 -8.17 14.45
C ASN A 18 -13.57 -8.03 14.41
N LEU A 19 -14.17 -7.28 15.34
CA LEU A 19 -15.59 -6.93 15.28
C LEU A 19 -15.92 -6.15 14.00
N LEU A 20 -15.13 -5.13 13.67
CA LEU A 20 -15.34 -4.35 12.45
C LEU A 20 -15.10 -5.17 11.18
N ARG A 21 -14.04 -6.00 11.11
CA ARG A 21 -13.78 -6.89 9.98
C ARG A 21 -14.94 -7.86 9.74
N THR A 22 -15.47 -8.45 10.82
CA THR A 22 -16.64 -9.34 10.76
C THR A 22 -17.87 -8.62 10.21
N TYR A 23 -18.16 -7.43 10.76
CA TYR A 23 -19.26 -6.60 10.28
C TYR A 23 -19.11 -6.23 8.81
N ASN A 24 -17.94 -5.71 8.40
CA ASN A 24 -17.66 -5.30 7.02
C ASN A 24 -17.83 -6.47 6.04
N ARG A 25 -17.32 -7.66 6.38
CA ARG A 25 -17.48 -8.86 5.56
C ARG A 25 -18.96 -9.21 5.35
N SER A 26 -19.83 -8.94 6.33
CA SER A 26 -21.27 -9.16 6.22
C SER A 26 -22.02 -8.11 5.39
N LYS A 27 -21.35 -7.01 4.99
CA LYS A 27 -21.96 -5.85 4.32
C LYS A 27 -21.44 -5.57 2.92
N ARG A 28 -20.46 -6.34 2.44
CA ARG A 28 -19.85 -6.16 1.12
C ARG A 28 -19.96 -7.44 0.29
N GLU A 29 -19.72 -7.31 -1.00
CA GLU A 29 -19.59 -8.41 -1.95
C GLU A 29 -18.48 -9.42 -1.52
N PRO A 30 -18.62 -10.71 -1.86
CA PRO A 30 -17.58 -11.71 -1.61
C PRO A 30 -16.27 -11.27 -2.25
N SER A 31 -15.30 -10.95 -1.40
CA SER A 31 -14.01 -10.40 -1.79
C SER A 31 -13.01 -10.73 -0.69
N GLU A 32 -11.89 -11.30 -1.11
CA GLU A 32 -10.78 -11.68 -0.22
C GLU A 32 -9.61 -10.75 -0.47
N SER A 33 -8.90 -10.40 0.60
CA SER A 33 -7.61 -9.73 0.47
C SER A 33 -6.55 -10.82 0.30
N GLN A 34 -5.64 -10.60 -0.63
CA GLN A 34 -4.49 -11.45 -0.86
C GLN A 34 -3.21 -10.60 -0.83
N ALA A 35 -2.26 -10.97 0.03
CA ALA A 35 -0.96 -10.30 0.08
C ALA A 35 -0.25 -10.36 -1.27
N LEU A 36 0.44 -9.28 -1.63
CA LEU A 36 1.27 -9.17 -2.82
C LEU A 36 2.60 -8.54 -2.39
N ASP A 37 3.62 -9.39 -2.29
CA ASP A 37 4.95 -8.97 -1.87
C ASP A 37 5.98 -9.30 -2.94
N ILE A 38 6.88 -8.36 -3.21
CA ILE A 38 8.00 -8.51 -4.13
C ILE A 38 9.27 -8.15 -3.36
N TYR A 39 10.18 -9.11 -3.22
CA TYR A 39 11.44 -8.93 -2.49
C TYR A 39 12.63 -9.05 -3.42
N LEU A 40 13.69 -8.31 -3.09
CA LEU A 40 15.01 -8.43 -3.67
C LEU A 40 16.01 -8.63 -2.53
N GLU A 41 16.70 -9.76 -2.57
CA GLU A 41 17.72 -10.15 -1.60
C GLU A 41 19.10 -10.16 -2.28
N ASP A 42 20.15 -9.96 -1.49
CA ASP A 42 21.53 -10.18 -1.94
C ASP A 42 21.93 -11.66 -1.86
N GLU A 43 23.18 -11.98 -2.22
CA GLU A 43 23.71 -13.36 -2.22
C GLU A 43 23.76 -13.99 -0.82
N GLU A 44 23.71 -13.18 0.24
CA GLU A 44 23.71 -13.61 1.64
C GLU A 44 22.28 -13.77 2.21
N GLY A 45 21.25 -13.43 1.42
CA GLY A 45 19.84 -13.49 1.82
C GLY A 45 19.36 -12.25 2.59
N ASN A 46 20.10 -11.13 2.56
CA ASN A 46 19.64 -9.90 3.20
C ASN A 46 18.64 -9.16 2.30
N LEU A 47 17.52 -8.71 2.88
CA LEU A 47 16.54 -7.88 2.17
C LEU A 47 17.12 -6.49 1.84
N ILE A 48 17.33 -6.22 0.55
CA ILE A 48 17.94 -4.96 0.06
C ILE A 48 16.94 -4.05 -0.66
N ALA A 49 15.83 -4.59 -1.16
CA ALA A 49 14.70 -3.81 -1.66
C ALA A 49 13.42 -4.65 -1.62
N GLY A 50 12.27 -4.00 -1.60
CA GLY A 50 11.01 -4.72 -1.70
C GLY A 50 9.78 -3.83 -1.75
N LEU A 51 8.65 -4.45 -2.05
CA LEU A 51 7.31 -3.91 -1.92
C LEU A 51 6.45 -4.91 -1.15
N THR A 52 5.63 -4.39 -0.25
CA THR A 52 4.53 -5.16 0.35
C THR A 52 3.21 -4.43 0.13
N GLY A 53 2.15 -5.21 0.00
CA GLY A 53 0.82 -4.69 -0.24
C GLY A 53 -0.21 -5.81 -0.27
N GLU A 54 -1.42 -5.45 -0.68
CA GLU A 54 -2.49 -6.42 -0.87
C GLU A 54 -3.28 -6.12 -2.13
N THR A 55 -3.83 -7.18 -2.73
CA THR A 55 -4.90 -7.07 -3.71
C THR A 55 -6.22 -7.36 -3.03
N PHE A 56 -7.17 -6.43 -3.17
CA PHE A 56 -8.50 -6.55 -2.58
C PHE A 56 -9.57 -5.97 -3.53
N GLY A 57 -10.52 -6.82 -3.94
CA GLY A 57 -11.46 -6.46 -5.00
C GLY A 57 -10.72 -6.26 -6.33
N ASN A 58 -10.91 -5.11 -6.98
CA ASN A 58 -10.20 -4.74 -8.21
C ASN A 58 -9.02 -3.78 -7.97
N TRP A 59 -8.48 -3.74 -6.75
CA TRP A 59 -7.43 -2.81 -6.35
C TRP A 59 -6.18 -3.53 -5.86
N LEU A 60 -5.01 -3.04 -6.28
CA LEU A 60 -3.76 -3.16 -5.55
C LEU A 60 -3.64 -1.99 -4.56
N GLU A 61 -3.41 -2.27 -3.29
CA GLU A 61 -2.95 -1.29 -2.31
C GLU A 61 -1.47 -1.54 -1.98
N ILE A 62 -0.62 -0.56 -2.28
CA ILE A 62 0.80 -0.59 -1.94
C ILE A 62 0.96 0.00 -0.54
N GLU A 63 1.43 -0.81 0.41
CA GLU A 63 1.66 -0.37 1.78
C GLU A 63 3.08 0.19 1.97
N TYR A 64 4.08 -0.53 1.45
CA TYR A 64 5.49 -0.16 1.58
C TYR A 64 6.24 -0.43 0.27
N LEU A 65 7.13 0.49 -0.10
CA LEU A 65 8.17 0.26 -1.10
C LEU A 65 9.48 0.84 -0.58
N PHE A 66 10.52 0.02 -0.61
CA PHE A 66 11.83 0.39 -0.11
C PHE A 66 12.94 -0.08 -1.06
N VAL A 67 13.96 0.74 -1.18
CA VAL A 67 15.22 0.41 -1.83
C VAL A 67 16.34 0.94 -0.94
N LYS A 68 17.31 0.07 -0.61
CA LYS A 68 18.52 0.44 0.13
C LYS A 68 19.21 1.64 -0.55
N GLU A 69 19.72 2.56 0.26
CA GLU A 69 20.11 3.90 -0.20
C GLU A 69 21.21 3.89 -1.28
N ASP A 70 22.22 3.03 -1.13
CA ASP A 70 23.31 2.80 -2.09
C ASP A 70 22.84 2.20 -3.43
N LEU A 71 21.64 1.63 -3.47
CA LEU A 71 21.03 1.04 -4.65
C LEU A 71 20.02 1.96 -5.35
N ARG A 72 19.75 3.16 -4.80
CA ARG A 72 18.80 4.11 -5.40
C ARG A 72 19.36 4.71 -6.69
N GLY A 73 18.45 5.15 -7.56
CA GLY A 73 18.81 5.70 -8.88
C GLY A 73 19.13 4.65 -9.94
N GLN A 74 19.16 3.36 -9.60
CA GLN A 74 19.48 2.25 -10.52
C GLN A 74 18.24 1.58 -11.14
N GLY A 75 17.05 2.17 -10.96
CA GLY A 75 15.79 1.63 -11.51
C GLY A 75 15.20 0.43 -10.75
N ILE A 76 15.77 0.01 -9.62
CA ILE A 76 15.28 -1.13 -8.84
C ILE A 76 13.83 -0.92 -8.37
N GLY A 77 13.52 0.26 -7.82
CA GLY A 77 12.15 0.57 -7.37
C GLY A 77 11.13 0.50 -8.50
N SER A 78 11.49 0.94 -9.71
CA SER A 78 10.65 0.83 -10.90
C SER A 78 10.36 -0.62 -11.26
N LYS A 79 11.40 -1.47 -11.28
CA LYS A 79 11.23 -2.91 -11.57
C LYS A 79 10.33 -3.60 -10.55
N ILE A 80 10.49 -3.29 -9.26
CA ILE A 80 9.65 -3.85 -8.20
C ILE A 80 8.20 -3.41 -8.39
N LEU A 81 7.96 -2.12 -8.63
CA LEU A 81 6.62 -1.58 -8.88
C LEU A 81 5.97 -2.23 -10.11
N GLU A 82 6.71 -2.37 -11.21
CA GLU A 82 6.23 -3.01 -12.44
C GLU A 82 5.83 -4.48 -12.22
N GLN A 83 6.61 -5.24 -11.45
CA GLN A 83 6.27 -6.63 -11.10
C GLN A 83 5.00 -6.69 -10.25
N ALA A 84 4.87 -5.79 -9.27
CA ALA A 84 3.67 -5.73 -8.44
C ALA A 84 2.42 -5.36 -9.25
N GLU A 85 2.52 -4.38 -10.14
CA GLU A 85 1.42 -4.00 -11.03
C GLU A 85 1.07 -5.10 -12.03
N LYS A 86 2.06 -5.86 -12.52
CA LYS A 86 1.83 -7.02 -13.39
C LYS A 86 1.04 -8.10 -12.66
N GLU A 87 1.49 -8.49 -11.47
CA GLU A 87 0.81 -9.48 -10.65
C GLU A 87 -0.60 -9.02 -10.26
N ALA A 88 -0.78 -7.72 -9.97
CA ALA A 88 -2.11 -7.17 -9.71
C ALA A 88 -3.06 -7.33 -10.91
N ARG A 89 -2.59 -7.12 -12.15
CA ARG A 89 -3.40 -7.36 -13.36
C ARG A 89 -3.78 -8.83 -13.51
N VAL A 90 -2.84 -9.76 -13.26
CA VAL A 90 -3.11 -11.22 -13.24
C VAL A 90 -4.22 -11.55 -12.24
N ARG A 91 -4.26 -10.84 -11.11
CA ARG A 91 -5.31 -10.95 -10.08
C ARG A 91 -6.58 -10.16 -10.40
N ASN A 92 -6.74 -9.70 -11.63
CA ASN A 92 -7.88 -8.89 -12.11
C ASN A 92 -8.04 -7.52 -11.43
N CYS A 93 -6.96 -6.97 -10.85
CA CYS A 93 -6.99 -5.59 -10.40
C CYS A 93 -7.00 -4.64 -11.61
N THR A 94 -7.89 -3.65 -11.57
CA THR A 94 -7.99 -2.57 -12.56
C THR A 94 -7.24 -1.33 -12.08
N TYR A 95 -7.07 -1.18 -10.77
CA TYR A 95 -6.50 0.01 -10.17
C TYR A 95 -5.38 -0.32 -9.19
N SER A 96 -4.49 0.64 -9.00
CA SER A 96 -3.51 0.66 -7.91
C SER A 96 -3.69 1.91 -7.09
N PHE A 97 -3.51 1.80 -5.78
CA PHE A 97 -3.58 2.86 -4.80
C PHE A 97 -2.32 2.84 -3.93
N VAL A 98 -1.79 4.03 -3.65
CA VAL A 98 -0.67 4.21 -2.73
C VAL A 98 -0.78 5.56 -2.05
N ASN A 99 -0.31 5.64 -0.82
CA ASN A 99 -0.05 6.91 -0.18
C ASN A 99 1.45 7.03 0.13
N THR A 100 1.98 8.25 0.09
CA THR A 100 3.41 8.49 0.31
C THR A 100 3.64 9.85 0.96
N TYR A 101 4.60 9.92 1.88
CA TYR A 101 4.99 11.20 2.47
C TYR A 101 5.76 12.07 1.46
N GLN A 102 5.75 13.38 1.70
CA GLN A 102 6.51 14.34 0.88
C GLN A 102 8.00 14.00 0.76
N PHE A 103 8.61 13.44 1.79
CA PHE A 103 10.02 13.02 1.78
C PHE A 103 10.23 11.61 1.18
N GLN A 104 9.16 10.86 0.87
CA GLN A 104 9.21 9.53 0.28
C GLN A 104 8.98 9.55 -1.24
N ALA A 105 9.68 10.47 -1.92
CA ALA A 105 9.73 10.58 -3.37
C ALA A 105 8.35 10.51 -4.07
N PRO A 106 7.39 11.42 -3.79
CA PRO A 106 6.08 11.41 -4.46
C PRO A 106 6.17 11.47 -5.99
N ASP A 107 7.19 12.14 -6.53
CA ASP A 107 7.42 12.21 -7.97
C ASP A 107 7.82 10.86 -8.59
N PHE A 108 8.28 9.88 -7.81
CA PHE A 108 8.47 8.52 -8.27
C PHE A 108 7.16 7.95 -8.81
N TYR A 109 6.07 8.00 -8.03
CA TYR A 109 4.79 7.46 -8.45
C TYR A 109 4.19 8.25 -9.63
N LYS A 110 4.31 9.58 -9.63
CA LYS A 110 3.87 10.42 -10.77
C LYS A 110 4.53 10.00 -12.09
N ARG A 111 5.84 9.72 -12.08
CA ARG A 111 6.57 9.24 -13.27
C ARG A 111 6.11 7.86 -13.74
N HIS A 112 5.51 7.04 -12.87
CA HIS A 112 4.94 5.74 -13.21
C HIS A 112 3.43 5.82 -13.54
N GLY A 113 2.90 7.02 -13.79
CA GLY A 113 1.52 7.22 -14.25
C GLY A 113 0.49 7.34 -13.15
N TYR A 114 0.90 7.34 -11.87
CA TYR A 114 -0.03 7.59 -10.77
C TYR A 114 -0.48 9.06 -10.75
N GLN A 115 -1.77 9.27 -10.51
CA GLN A 115 -2.43 10.57 -10.41
C GLN A 115 -2.74 10.89 -8.95
N GLU A 116 -2.44 12.12 -8.53
CA GLU A 116 -2.76 12.58 -7.18
C GLU A 116 -4.28 12.75 -7.07
N VAL A 117 -4.91 12.03 -6.13
CA VAL A 117 -6.35 12.14 -5.87
C VAL A 117 -6.66 12.92 -4.60
N PHE A 118 -5.72 12.97 -3.66
CA PHE A 118 -5.86 13.71 -2.41
C PHE A 118 -4.49 14.03 -1.80
N THR A 119 -4.42 15.13 -1.05
CA THR A 119 -3.23 15.52 -0.28
C THR A 119 -3.63 15.98 1.11
N LEU A 120 -3.10 15.29 2.13
CA LEU A 120 -3.18 15.71 3.51
C LEU A 120 -2.03 16.69 3.81
N LYS A 121 -2.37 17.93 4.13
CA LYS A 121 -1.39 18.99 4.47
C LYS A 121 -1.13 19.02 5.98
N GLU A 122 0.00 19.59 6.36
CA GLU A 122 0.42 19.76 7.76
C GLU A 122 0.54 18.43 8.52
N TYR A 123 1.04 17.39 7.82
CA TYR A 123 1.09 16.03 8.35
C TYR A 123 2.50 15.41 8.22
N PRO A 124 3.04 14.77 9.29
CA PRO A 124 2.37 14.50 10.57
C PRO A 124 2.30 15.70 11.53
N TYR A 125 3.26 16.63 11.42
CA TYR A 125 3.23 17.94 12.10
C TYR A 125 3.42 19.10 11.10
N SER A 126 4.20 18.83 10.05
CA SER A 126 4.45 19.71 8.92
C SER A 126 4.67 18.85 7.68
N GLY A 127 4.60 19.44 6.49
CA GLY A 127 4.73 18.71 5.24
C GLY A 127 3.40 18.17 4.71
N LYS A 128 3.47 17.11 3.91
CA LYS A 128 2.31 16.55 3.20
C LYS A 128 2.38 15.02 3.13
N ARG A 129 1.21 14.38 3.11
CA ARG A 129 1.02 12.98 2.69
C ARG A 129 0.13 12.98 1.46
N TYR A 130 0.65 12.44 0.37
CA TYR A 130 -0.01 12.35 -0.92
C TYR A 130 -0.72 11.00 -1.04
N TYR A 131 -1.85 11.00 -1.72
CA TYR A 131 -2.64 9.82 -2.03
C TYR A 131 -2.80 9.76 -3.54
N PHE A 132 -2.40 8.63 -4.10
CA PHE A 132 -2.23 8.42 -5.52
C PHE A 132 -3.04 7.21 -5.96
N THR A 133 -3.64 7.30 -7.15
CA THR A 133 -4.21 6.14 -7.83
C THR A 133 -3.65 6.01 -9.24
N LYS A 134 -3.69 4.81 -9.79
CA LYS A 134 -3.34 4.53 -11.19
C LYS A 134 -4.36 3.56 -11.78
N ASP A 135 -4.82 3.85 -12.99
CA ASP A 135 -5.49 2.87 -13.83
C ASP A 135 -4.42 1.94 -14.41
N LEU A 136 -4.51 0.64 -14.12
CA LEU A 136 -3.55 -0.34 -14.56
C LEU A 136 -3.74 -0.71 -16.04
N GLY A 137 -4.92 -0.46 -16.61
CA GLY A 137 -5.32 -0.96 -17.91
C GLY A 137 -5.43 -2.50 -17.97
N PRO A 138 -5.86 -3.05 -19.11
CA PRO A 138 -5.90 -4.50 -19.30
C PRO A 138 -4.49 -5.12 -19.29
N GLU A 139 -4.42 -6.42 -19.03
CA GLU A 139 -3.21 -7.22 -19.29
C GLU A 139 -2.96 -7.24 -20.81
N ASN A 140 -1.74 -6.91 -21.25
CA ASN A 140 -1.32 -6.99 -22.65
C ASN A 140 -0.79 -8.39 -22.96
#